data_AF-A0A966MF38-F1
#
_entry.id   AF-A0A966MF38-F1
#
_cell.length_a   1.000
_cell.length_b   1.000
_cell.length_c   1.000
_cell.angle_alpha   90.00
_cell.angle_beta   90.00
_cell.angle_gamma   90.00
#
_symmetry.space_group_name_H-M   'P 1'
#
loop_
_entity.id
_entity.type
_entity.pdbx_description
1 polymer ?
#
loop_
_entity_poly.entity_id
_entity_poly.type
_entity_poly.pdbx_seq_one_letter_code
_entity_poly.pdbx_strand_id
1 'polypeptide(L)' 'MELARNILLGLHLLGTVGILVSLLLSRKKLSPGITHSALLSLLTGIALVGLRYPLVDSDPMKWEEIDNTKIS' A
#
# COMPACT_ATOMS: atom_id res chain seq x y z
N MET A 1 -7.71 4.87 -14.31
CA MET A 1 -7.42 4.13 -13.06
C MET A 1 -5.94 4.08 -12.67
N GLU A 2 -5.01 4.31 -13.61
CA GLU A 2 -3.56 4.27 -13.33
C GLU A 2 -3.05 5.38 -12.40
N LEU A 3 -3.62 6.58 -12.51
CA LEU A 3 -3.27 7.69 -11.61
C LEU A 3 -3.58 7.34 -10.14
N ALA A 4 -4.74 6.76 -9.87
CA ALA A 4 -5.12 6.31 -8.52
C ALA A 4 -4.15 5.24 -8.00
N ARG A 5 -3.74 4.29 -8.85
CA ARG A 5 -2.72 3.29 -8.53
C ARG A 5 -1.39 3.95 -8.15
N ASN A 6 -0.92 4.90 -8.95
CA ASN A 6 0.36 5.58 -8.70
C ASN A 6 0.33 6.43 -7.44
N ILE A 7 -0.79 7.11 -7.16
CA ILE A 7 -0.98 7.86 -5.91
C ILE A 7 -0.96 6.91 -4.71
N LEU A 8 -1.72 5.82 -4.75
CA LEU A 8 -1.77 4.83 -3.68
C LEU A 8 -0.41 4.15 -3.47
N LEU A 9 0.31 3.81 -4.54
CA LEU A 9 1.69 3.30 -4.48
C LEU A 9 2.63 4.30 -3.79
N GLY A 10 2.57 5.57 -4.21
CA GLY A 10 3.39 6.63 -3.61
C GLY A 10 3.07 6.80 -2.13
N LEU A 11 1.79 6.80 -1.76
CA LEU A 11 1.35 6.96 -0.38
C LEU A 11 1.70 5.74 0.49
N HIS A 12 1.66 4.53 -0.07
CA HIS A 12 2.09 3.30 0.59
C HIS A 12 3.58 3.34 0.92
N LEU A 13 4.41 3.69 -0.08
CA LEU A 13 5.84 3.86 0.09
C LEU A 13 6.17 4.96 1.12
N LEU A 14 5.45 6.08 1.08
CA LEU A 14 5.62 7.17 2.05
C LEU A 14 5.28 6.71 3.48
N GLY A 15 4.20 5.93 3.63
CA GLY A 15 3.84 5.31 4.90
C GLY A 15 4.93 4.37 5.40
N THR A 16 5.47 3.50 4.53
CA THR A 16 6.58 2.61 4.90
C THR A 16 7.83 3.39 5.31
N VAL A 17 8.21 4.42 4.54
CA VAL A 17 9.33 5.31 4.89
C VAL A 17 9.08 6.00 6.23
N GLY A 18 7.86 6.47 6.49
CA GLY A 18 7.46 7.07 7.76
C GLY A 18 7.63 6.12 8.95
N ILE A 19 7.30 4.83 8.77
CA ILE A 19 7.57 3.78 9.78
C ILE A 19 9.07 3.63 10.00
N LEU A 20 9.86 3.49 8.94
CA LEU A 20 11.31 3.29 9.02
C LEU A 20 12.02 4.46 9.70
N VAL A 21 11.70 5.70 9.31
CA VAL A 21 12.26 6.91 9.91
C VAL A 21 11.84 7.04 11.37
N SER A 22 10.56 6.78 11.67
CA SER A 22 10.07 6.86 13.06
C SER A 22 10.68 5.78 13.95
N LEU A 23 10.96 4.59 13.40
CA LEU A 23 11.65 3.52 14.11
C LEU A 23 13.13 3.87 14.37
N LEU A 24 13.79 4.50 13.39
CA LEU A 24 15.17 4.98 13.54
C LEU A 24 15.29 6.04 14.64
N LEU A 25 14.31 6.95 14.70
CA LEU A 25 14.27 8.03 15.69
C LEU A 25 13.77 7.57 17.07
N SER A 26 12.86 6.59 17.12
CA SER A 26 12.21 6.17 18.36
C SER A 26 12.84 4.90 18.93
N ARG A 27 13.83 5.06 19.82
CA ARG A 27 14.68 3.98 20.35
C ARG A 27 14.08 3.16 21.51
N LYS A 28 13.04 3.66 22.20
CA LYS A 28 12.52 3.03 23.44
C LYS A 28 11.00 2.88 23.53
N LYS A 29 10.23 3.61 22.72
CA LYS A 29 8.76 3.61 22.74
C LYS A 29 8.23 3.68 21.32
N LEU A 30 7.09 3.05 21.06
CA LEU A 30 6.36 3.26 19.82
C LEU A 30 5.85 4.71 19.79
N SER A 31 6.39 5.54 18.91
CA SER A 31 5.91 6.90 18.76
C SER A 31 4.57 6.89 18.01
N PRO A 32 3.67 7.86 18.27
CA PRO A 32 2.43 8.00 17.50
C PRO A 32 2.67 8.09 15.98
N GLY A 33 3.84 8.60 15.57
CA GLY A 33 4.27 8.66 14.17
C GLY A 33 4.44 7.28 13.52
N ILE A 34 4.90 6.27 14.26
CA ILE A 34 4.96 4.87 13.79
C ILE A 34 3.53 4.37 13.53
N THR A 35 2.60 4.58 14.47
CA THR A 35 1.22 4.10 14.35
C THR A 35 0.50 4.74 13.17
N HIS A 36 0.60 6.07 12.98
CA HIS A 36 -0.02 6.74 11.84
C HIS A 36 0.56 6.28 10.51
N SER A 37 1.89 6.14 10.44
CA SER A 37 2.56 5.67 9.22
C SER A 37 2.22 4.21 8.90
N ALA A 38 2.08 3.37 9.93
CA ALA A 38 1.62 1.98 9.81
C ALA A 38 0.18 1.90 9.31
N LEU A 39 -0.74 2.69 9.86
CA LEU A 39 -2.13 2.75 9.39
C LEU A 39 -2.22 3.23 7.94
N LEU A 40 -1.43 4.24 7.58
CA LEU A 40 -1.39 4.76 6.21
C LEU A 40 -0.88 3.69 5.24
N SER A 41 0.23 3.03 5.56
CA SER A 41 0.80 1.95 4.75
C SER A 41 -0.18 0.77 4.64
N LEU A 42 -0.84 0.37 5.74
CA LEU A 42 -1.84 -0.70 5.71
C LEU A 42 -3.03 -0.34 4.81
N LEU A 43 -3.63 0.84 5.02
CA LEU A 43 -4.82 1.26 4.28
C LEU A 43 -4.54 1.39 2.79
N THR A 44 -3.40 1.98 2.43
CA THR A 44 -2.98 2.10 1.03
C THR A 44 -2.65 0.76 0.40
N GLY A 45 -2.09 -0.18 1.16
CA GLY A 45 -1.83 -1.55 0.70
C GLY A 45 -3.12 -2.30 0.38
N ILE A 46 -4.10 -2.27 1.30
CA ILE A 46 -5.43 -2.87 1.08
C ILE A 46 -6.12 -2.22 -0.12
N ALA A 47 -6.08 -0.89 -0.21
CA ALA A 47 -6.64 -0.17 -1.34
C ALA A 47 -5.96 -0.54 -2.66
N LEU A 48 -4.64 -0.77 -2.67
CA LEU A 48 -3.91 -1.19 -3.87
C LEU A 48 -4.34 -2.56 -4.38
N VAL A 49 -4.59 -3.49 -3.46
CA VAL A 49 -5.13 -4.82 -3.79
C VAL A 49 -6.54 -4.69 -4.35
N GLY A 50 -7.41 -3.90 -3.71
CA GLY A 50 -8.77 -3.66 -4.20
C GLY A 50 -8.82 -2.97 -5.56
N LEU A 51 -7.88 -2.05 -5.84
CA LEU A 51 -7.78 -1.35 -7.11
C LEU A 51 -7.33 -2.27 -8.26
N ARG A 52 -6.81 -3.47 -7.98
CA ARG A 52 -6.39 -4.42 -9.03
C ARG A 52 -7.57 -4.85 -9.90
N TYR A 53 -8.72 -5.16 -9.30
CA TYR A 53 -9.92 -5.61 -10.02
C TYR A 53 -10.40 -4.60 -11.08
N PRO A 54 -10.64 -3.31 -10.75
CA PRO A 54 -11.06 -2.34 -11.76
C PRO A 54 -9.96 -1.99 -12.77
N LEU A 55 -8.66 -2.23 -12.47
CA LEU A 55 -7.59 -2.07 -13.46
C LEU A 55 -7.61 -3.19 -14.51
N VAL A 56 -7.82 -4.44 -14.08
CA VAL A 56 -7.96 -5.60 -14.98
C VAL A 56 -9.21 -5.47 -15.85
N ASP A 57 -10.33 -5.03 -15.28
CA ASP A 57 -11.57 -4.76 -16.04
C ASP A 57 -11.38 -3.66 -17.11
N SER A 58 -10.55 -2.64 -16.80
CA SER A 58 -10.27 -1.54 -17.73
C SER A 58 -9.33 -1.92 -18.88
N ASP A 59 -8.32 -2.76 -18.62
CA ASP A 59 -7.31 -3.16 -19.62
C ASP A 59 -6.71 -4.54 -19.29
N PRO A 60 -7.39 -5.63 -19.66
CA PRO A 60 -7.00 -7.00 -19.28
C PRO A 60 -5.74 -7.49 -20.00
N MET A 61 -5.33 -6.85 -21.09
CA MET A 61 -4.08 -7.18 -21.78
C MET A 61 -2.85 -6.59 -21.09
N LYS A 62 -3.02 -5.47 -20.37
CA LYS A 62 -1.96 -4.78 -19.65
C LYS A 62 -1.80 -5.26 -18.21
N TRP A 63 -2.89 -5.73 -17.59
CA TRP A 63 -2.92 -6.06 -16.17
C TRP A 63 -3.32 -7.52 -15.96
N GLU A 64 -2.41 -8.29 -15.37
CA GLU A 64 -2.68 -9.69 -15.02
C GLU A 64 -3.73 -9.80 -13.91
N GLU A 65 -4.71 -10.69 -14.14
CA GLU A 65 -5.72 -11.06 -13.17
C GLU A 65 -5.09 -11.90 -12.06
N ILE A 66 -5.07 -11.34 -10.84
CA ILE A 66 -4.55 -12.05 -9.66
C ILE A 66 -5.73 -12.65 -8.92
N ASP A 67 -5.79 -13.98 -8.89
CA ASP A 67 -6.69 -14.72 -8.02
C ASP A 67 -6.08 -14.85 -6.61
N ASN A 68 -6.51 -13.96 -5.72
CA ASN A 68 -6.04 -13.93 -4.33
C ASN A 68 -6.57 -15.10 -3.47
N THR A 69 -7.43 -15.97 -4.03
CA THR A 69 -7.97 -17.16 -3.35
C THR A 69 -7.23 -18.44 -3.71
N LYS A 70 -6.42 -18.43 -4.77
CA LYS A 70 -5.54 -19.56 -5.11
C LYS A 70 -4.38 -19.64 -4.13
N ILE A 71 -4.34 -20.73 -3.38
CA ILE A 71 -3.18 -21.15 -2.60
C ILE A 71 -2.37 -22.08 -3.51
N SER A 72 -1.18 -21.65 -3.91
CA SER A 72 -0.25 -22.48 -4.69
C SER A 72 0.42 -23.56 -3.85
#